data_AF-A0A4Q2Y4E1-F1
#
_entry.id   AF-A0A4Q2Y4E1-F1
#
_cell.length_a   1.000
_cell.length_b   1.000
_cell.length_c   1.000
_cell.angle_alpha   90.00
_cell.angle_beta   90.00
_cell.angle_gamma   90.00
#
_symmetry.space_group_name_H-M   'P 1'
#
loop_
_entity.id
_entity.type
_entity.pdbx_description
1 polymer ?
#
loop_
_entity_poly.entity_id
_entity_poly.type
_entity_poly.pdbx_seq_one_letter_code
_entity_poly.pdbx_strand_id
1 'polypeptide(L)'
;MKQKASLLAFLVLTASTQLHAANVTLSTSNTAGNTSFTSNFGWSDATAPSAVNDYSVIDAKTLRTAADSGSATFAGNSLTLGNGTTTGVLIFKNQAAGAVVTVNNLILNNGEIQNGGTSSGAGSTVTLAGGVTLTNGSSNRVNTGTAGREIIVSAGITGGGSLTVSGGGNAFFQGTNNFTGTTTLSGTGTRAQYATVGSMSSSSAITVGTGTSLGINAGGAGEFTGANIG
;
A
#
# COMPACT_ATOMS: atom_id res chain seq x y z
N MET A 1 73.17 26.62 6.63
CA MET A 1 72.32 25.48 7.06
C MET A 1 70.91 25.71 6.55
N LYS A 2 70.38 24.79 5.73
CA LYS A 2 69.02 24.80 5.20
C LYS A 2 68.12 24.08 6.21
N GLN A 3 66.99 24.65 6.62
CA GLN A 3 65.84 23.86 7.08
C GLN A 3 64.59 24.36 6.38
N LYS A 4 64.08 23.48 5.51
CA LYS A 4 62.76 23.55 4.90
C LYS A 4 61.77 22.97 5.92
N ALA A 5 60.73 23.70 6.30
CA ALA A 5 59.59 23.13 7.00
C ALA A 5 58.43 23.01 5.99
N SER A 6 58.07 21.75 5.73
CA SER A 6 57.09 21.32 4.74
C SER A 6 55.67 21.60 5.21
N LEU A 7 54.86 22.20 4.35
CA LEU A 7 53.42 22.36 4.51
C LEU A 7 52.74 21.00 4.29
N LEU A 8 52.09 20.44 5.30
CA LEU A 8 51.29 19.23 5.17
C LEU A 8 49.83 19.64 4.92
N ALA A 9 49.39 19.56 3.66
CA ALA A 9 48.00 19.79 3.30
C ALA A 9 47.18 18.52 3.58
N PHE A 10 46.24 18.59 4.52
CA PHE A 10 45.28 17.53 4.81
C PHE A 10 44.09 17.65 3.85
N LEU A 11 44.08 16.87 2.78
CA LEU A 11 42.94 16.78 1.86
C LEU A 11 41.87 15.89 2.49
N VAL A 12 40.83 16.48 3.06
CA VAL A 12 39.62 15.75 3.46
C VAL A 12 38.81 15.47 2.20
N LEU A 13 38.93 14.26 1.67
CA LEU A 13 38.05 13.76 0.62
C LEU A 13 36.72 13.36 1.29
N THR A 14 35.75 14.28 1.33
CA THR A 14 34.37 13.91 1.66
C THR A 14 33.80 13.12 0.49
N ALA A 15 34.04 11.81 0.48
CA ALA A 15 33.29 10.91 -0.39
C ALA A 15 31.83 10.98 0.06
N SER A 16 31.00 11.68 -0.73
CA SER A 16 29.56 11.57 -0.64
C SER A 16 29.19 10.17 -1.14
N THR A 17 29.24 9.17 -0.26
CA THR A 17 28.62 7.89 -0.56
C THR A 17 27.13 8.17 -0.64
N GLN A 18 26.59 8.16 -1.85
CA GLN A 18 25.18 8.03 -2.05
C GLN A 18 24.79 6.68 -1.43
N LEU A 19 24.36 6.71 -0.18
CA LEU A 19 23.81 5.55 0.51
C LEU A 19 22.59 5.14 -0.29
N HIS A 20 22.74 4.10 -1.12
CA HIS A 20 21.58 3.37 -1.57
C HIS A 20 20.86 2.88 -0.33
N ALA A 21 19.55 3.08 -0.30
CA ALA A 21 18.74 2.57 0.79
C ALA A 21 18.98 1.07 0.94
N ALA A 22 19.28 0.60 2.16
CA ALA A 22 19.46 -0.83 2.35
C ALA A 22 18.11 -1.52 2.15
N ASN A 23 18.14 -2.68 1.49
CA ASN A 23 16.95 -3.51 1.34
C ASN A 23 16.73 -4.31 2.62
N VAL A 24 15.68 -3.97 3.36
CA VAL A 24 15.28 -4.64 4.59
C VAL A 24 14.05 -5.50 4.30
N THR A 25 14.08 -6.76 4.74
CA THR A 25 12.97 -7.69 4.49
C THR A 25 12.28 -8.04 5.80
N LEU A 26 10.97 -8.25 5.76
CA LEU A 26 10.26 -8.83 6.89
C LEU A 26 10.75 -10.29 7.03
N SER A 27 11.32 -10.61 8.18
CA SER A 27 11.89 -11.92 8.47
C SER A 27 10.80 -12.93 8.85
N THR A 28 9.77 -12.48 9.59
CA THR A 28 8.64 -13.31 10.03
C THR A 28 7.33 -12.55 9.94
N SER A 29 6.24 -13.26 9.62
CA SER A 29 4.90 -12.66 9.64
C SER A 29 4.52 -12.15 11.01
N ASN A 30 3.85 -10.99 11.06
CA ASN A 30 3.25 -10.49 12.28
C ASN A 30 2.03 -11.33 12.66
N THR A 31 2.10 -11.94 13.84
CA THR A 31 0.94 -12.53 14.49
C THR A 31 -0.04 -11.44 14.95
N ALA A 32 -1.28 -11.82 15.24
CA ALA A 32 -2.28 -10.87 15.74
C ALA A 32 -1.76 -10.16 17.00
N GLY A 33 -1.99 -8.84 17.09
CA GLY A 33 -1.50 -8.01 18.19
C GLY A 33 -0.06 -7.51 18.04
N ASN A 34 0.75 -8.10 17.15
CA ASN A 34 2.12 -7.65 16.88
C ASN A 34 2.18 -6.77 15.62
N THR A 35 3.12 -5.85 15.59
CA THR A 35 3.35 -4.95 14.45
C THR A 35 4.83 -4.71 14.22
N SER A 36 5.27 -4.84 12.96
CA SER A 36 6.57 -4.33 12.48
C SER A 36 6.42 -2.98 11.76
N PHE A 37 5.19 -2.48 11.60
CA PHE A 37 4.91 -1.31 10.77
C PHE A 37 5.54 -0.03 11.33
N THR A 38 5.64 0.08 12.65
CA THR A 38 6.31 1.19 13.35
C THR A 38 7.36 0.72 14.37
N SER A 39 7.60 -0.59 14.48
CA SER A 39 8.48 -1.16 15.50
C SER A 39 9.64 -1.93 14.87
N ASN A 40 10.65 -2.23 15.68
CA ASN A 40 11.80 -3.04 15.29
C ASN A 40 11.53 -4.55 15.27
N PHE A 41 10.29 -4.96 15.57
CA PHE A 41 9.91 -6.36 15.55
C PHE A 41 10.03 -6.91 14.13
N GLY A 42 10.68 -8.06 13.94
CA GLY A 42 10.56 -8.87 12.71
C GLY A 42 11.26 -8.37 11.44
N TRP A 43 11.93 -7.21 11.42
CA TRP A 43 12.76 -6.79 10.28
C TRP A 43 14.13 -7.47 10.30
N SER A 44 14.71 -7.73 9.12
CA SER A 44 16.00 -8.44 8.99
C SER A 44 17.19 -7.69 9.58
N ASP A 45 17.07 -6.37 9.75
CA ASP A 45 18.08 -5.52 10.39
C ASP A 45 17.79 -5.32 11.90
N ALA A 46 16.69 -5.88 12.41
CA ALA A 46 16.20 -5.71 13.77
C ALA A 46 16.05 -4.23 14.19
N THR A 47 15.81 -3.33 13.24
CA THR A 47 15.54 -1.90 13.51
C THR A 47 14.12 -1.52 13.12
N ALA A 48 13.59 -0.47 13.74
CA ALA A 48 12.31 0.08 13.33
C ALA A 48 12.44 0.73 11.94
N PRO A 49 11.36 0.75 11.12
CA PRO A 49 11.39 1.39 9.82
C PRO A 49 11.95 2.82 9.86
N SER A 50 12.84 3.14 8.92
CA SER A 50 13.41 4.49 8.80
C SER A 50 13.59 4.90 7.35
N ALA A 51 13.59 6.21 7.09
CA ALA A 51 13.60 6.77 5.74
C ALA A 51 14.92 6.51 4.98
N VAL A 52 15.90 5.89 5.62
CA VAL A 52 17.17 5.50 5.00
C VAL A 52 17.04 4.17 4.26
N ASN A 53 16.03 3.34 4.55
CA ASN A 53 15.94 1.97 4.03
C ASN A 53 14.67 1.73 3.21
N ASP A 54 14.78 0.83 2.25
CA ASP A 54 13.67 0.28 1.48
C ASP A 54 13.23 -1.03 2.11
N TYR A 55 11.92 -1.19 2.31
CA TYR A 55 11.39 -2.34 3.04
C TYR A 55 10.55 -3.23 2.12
N SER A 56 10.62 -4.53 2.33
CA SER A 56 9.83 -5.49 1.57
C SER A 56 9.18 -6.57 2.43
N VAL A 57 7.94 -6.89 2.09
CA VAL A 57 7.15 -7.99 2.65
C VAL A 57 6.95 -8.98 1.52
N ILE A 58 7.71 -10.07 1.53
CA ILE A 58 7.77 -11.08 0.46
C ILE A 58 7.56 -12.48 1.03
N ASP A 59 7.58 -13.52 0.19
CA ASP A 59 7.48 -14.93 0.59
C ASP A 59 6.21 -15.27 1.38
N ALA A 60 5.05 -14.78 0.92
CA ALA A 60 3.76 -14.98 1.59
C ALA A 60 3.68 -14.39 3.02
N LYS A 61 4.56 -13.44 3.37
CA LYS A 61 4.56 -12.84 4.71
C LYS A 61 3.49 -11.77 4.87
N THR A 62 3.11 -11.56 6.12
CA THR A 62 2.10 -10.58 6.53
C THR A 62 2.68 -9.56 7.49
N LEU A 63 2.61 -8.29 7.11
CA LEU A 63 2.83 -7.13 7.95
C LEU A 63 1.49 -6.67 8.54
N ARG A 64 1.49 -6.20 9.78
CA ARG A 64 0.30 -5.64 10.45
C ARG A 64 0.60 -4.26 11.00
N THR A 65 -0.38 -3.36 10.93
CA THR A 65 -0.36 -2.15 11.76
C THR A 65 -0.78 -2.49 13.20
N ALA A 66 -0.59 -1.57 14.16
CA ALA A 66 -0.92 -1.83 15.57
C ALA A 66 -2.43 -1.96 15.80
N ALA A 67 -2.86 -2.97 16.55
CA ALA A 67 -4.27 -3.26 16.79
C ALA A 67 -4.98 -2.14 17.58
N ASP A 68 -6.16 -1.76 17.09
CA ASP A 68 -7.09 -0.77 17.67
C ASP A 68 -6.41 0.56 18.05
N SER A 69 -5.33 0.89 17.35
CA SER A 69 -4.57 2.12 17.53
C SER A 69 -5.12 3.27 16.67
N GLY A 70 -4.61 4.48 16.92
CA GLY A 70 -4.87 5.66 16.10
C GLY A 70 -4.16 5.63 14.75
N SER A 71 -3.96 6.79 14.14
CA SER A 71 -3.20 6.92 12.89
C SER A 71 -1.74 6.42 13.05
N ALA A 72 -1.16 5.88 11.97
CA ALA A 72 0.23 5.45 11.95
C ALA A 72 0.89 5.75 10.59
N THR A 73 2.19 6.03 10.62
CA THR A 73 2.99 6.31 9.43
C THR A 73 4.12 5.30 9.32
N PHE A 74 4.25 4.67 8.16
CA PHE A 74 5.42 3.86 7.85
C PHE A 74 6.60 4.79 7.58
N ALA A 75 7.64 4.70 8.40
CA ALA A 75 8.78 5.61 8.32
C ALA A 75 9.84 5.19 7.28
N GLY A 76 9.69 4.03 6.63
CA GLY A 76 10.59 3.57 5.57
C GLY A 76 10.57 4.46 4.31
N ASN A 77 11.66 4.42 3.53
CA ASN A 77 11.72 5.12 2.24
C ASN A 77 10.67 4.59 1.25
N SER A 78 10.54 3.26 1.21
CA SER A 78 9.48 2.56 0.49
C SER A 78 9.04 1.30 1.22
N LEU A 79 7.83 0.84 0.91
CA LEU A 79 7.32 -0.47 1.32
C LEU A 79 6.86 -1.23 0.08
N THR A 80 7.53 -2.32 -0.25
CA THR A 80 7.12 -3.24 -1.33
C THR A 80 6.37 -4.42 -0.74
N LEU A 81 5.17 -4.70 -1.26
CA LEU A 81 4.38 -5.87 -0.93
C LEU A 81 4.42 -6.85 -2.10
N GLY A 82 4.92 -8.06 -1.84
CA GLY A 82 5.12 -9.11 -2.83
C GLY A 82 6.38 -8.94 -3.67
N ASN A 83 6.68 -9.94 -4.49
CA ASN A 83 7.86 -9.99 -5.34
C ASN A 83 7.52 -10.27 -6.83
N GLY A 84 6.27 -10.05 -7.22
CA GLY A 84 5.71 -10.35 -8.54
C GLY A 84 5.19 -11.78 -8.68
N THR A 85 5.56 -12.70 -7.76
CA THR A 85 5.12 -14.11 -7.81
C THR A 85 4.41 -14.54 -6.52
N THR A 86 4.97 -14.20 -5.36
CA THR A 86 4.36 -14.44 -4.04
C THR A 86 3.76 -13.15 -3.52
N THR A 87 2.63 -13.26 -2.83
CA THR A 87 1.93 -12.10 -2.29
C THR A 87 2.55 -11.70 -0.96
N GLY A 88 2.88 -10.42 -0.81
CA GLY A 88 3.09 -9.79 0.49
C GLY A 88 1.83 -9.08 0.93
N VAL A 89 1.51 -9.14 2.22
CA VAL A 89 0.27 -8.56 2.74
C VAL A 89 0.56 -7.48 3.77
N LEU A 90 -0.12 -6.34 3.67
CA LEU A 90 -0.28 -5.38 4.76
C LEU A 90 -1.73 -5.42 5.27
N ILE A 91 -1.90 -5.85 6.51
CA ILE A 91 -3.20 -5.86 7.17
C ILE A 91 -3.31 -4.63 8.09
N PHE A 92 -4.29 -3.79 7.80
CA PHE A 92 -4.69 -2.70 8.67
C PHE A 92 -5.44 -3.24 9.89
N LYS A 93 -4.97 -2.82 11.06
CA LYS A 93 -5.55 -3.07 12.38
C LYS A 93 -5.71 -1.77 13.19
N ASN A 94 -5.41 -0.61 12.61
CA ASN A 94 -5.64 0.71 13.23
C ASN A 94 -7.12 1.07 13.06
N GLN A 95 -7.91 0.86 14.11
CA GLN A 95 -9.37 0.95 14.01
C GLN A 95 -9.98 2.07 14.86
N ALA A 96 -9.18 3.01 15.37
CA ALA A 96 -9.75 4.25 15.92
C ALA A 96 -10.56 4.97 14.83
N ALA A 97 -11.70 5.57 15.19
CA ALA A 97 -12.53 6.29 14.24
C ALA A 97 -11.69 7.38 13.53
N GLY A 98 -11.66 7.34 12.20
CA GLY A 98 -10.87 8.27 11.39
C GLY A 98 -9.36 7.97 11.34
N ALA A 99 -8.91 6.78 11.78
CA ALA A 99 -7.51 6.40 11.71
C ALA A 99 -6.99 6.43 10.26
N VAL A 100 -5.84 7.07 10.08
CA VAL A 100 -5.12 7.17 8.82
C VAL A 100 -3.83 6.37 8.92
N VAL A 101 -3.65 5.43 8.01
CA VAL A 101 -2.39 4.74 7.78
C VAL A 101 -1.70 5.40 6.59
N THR A 102 -0.50 5.93 6.80
CA THR A 102 0.29 6.60 5.76
C THR A 102 1.47 5.73 5.36
N VAL A 103 1.60 5.46 4.06
CA VAL A 103 2.81 4.89 3.46
C VAL A 103 3.20 5.79 2.30
N ASN A 104 4.31 6.52 2.45
CA ASN A 104 4.70 7.56 1.48
C ASN A 104 4.93 6.97 0.07
N ASN A 105 5.55 5.78 0.00
CA ASN A 105 5.84 5.08 -1.24
C ASN A 105 5.52 3.59 -1.09
N LEU A 106 4.25 3.21 -1.31
CA LEU A 106 3.80 1.82 -1.31
C LEU A 106 3.89 1.24 -2.72
N ILE A 107 4.56 0.11 -2.87
CA ILE A 107 4.70 -0.61 -4.13
C ILE A 107 3.99 -1.95 -3.99
N LEU A 108 2.97 -2.19 -4.82
CA LEU A 108 2.30 -3.48 -4.91
C LEU A 108 2.88 -4.23 -6.11
N ASN A 109 3.67 -5.26 -5.81
CA ASN A 109 4.28 -6.17 -6.79
C ASN A 109 3.75 -7.58 -6.52
N ASN A 110 2.49 -7.81 -6.92
CA ASN A 110 1.65 -8.94 -6.48
C ASN A 110 1.25 -8.81 -4.99
N GLY A 111 1.18 -7.57 -4.49
CA GLY A 111 0.90 -7.24 -3.10
C GLY A 111 -0.58 -7.08 -2.78
N GLU A 112 -0.91 -7.20 -1.49
CA GLU A 112 -2.26 -7.03 -0.97
C GLU A 112 -2.28 -6.06 0.21
N ILE A 113 -3.18 -5.07 0.15
CA ILE A 113 -3.63 -4.34 1.34
C ILE A 113 -4.96 -4.92 1.81
N GLN A 114 -5.12 -5.09 3.12
CA GLN A 114 -6.31 -5.73 3.69
C GLN A 114 -6.84 -4.99 4.92
N ASN A 115 -8.16 -4.88 5.05
CA ASN A 115 -8.78 -4.47 6.31
C ASN A 115 -9.00 -5.68 7.23
N GLY A 116 -8.25 -5.71 8.33
CA GLY A 116 -8.25 -6.79 9.30
C GLY A 116 -9.35 -6.71 10.37
N GLY A 117 -10.21 -5.69 10.38
CA GLY A 117 -11.19 -5.45 11.43
C GLY A 117 -10.58 -5.01 12.75
N THR A 118 -11.42 -4.79 13.77
CA THR A 118 -10.97 -4.59 15.17
C THR A 118 -10.28 -5.83 15.73
N SER A 119 -9.67 -5.76 16.92
CA SER A 119 -9.20 -6.96 17.63
C SER A 119 -10.32 -7.98 17.85
N SER A 120 -11.55 -7.53 18.08
CA SER A 120 -12.76 -8.35 18.19
C SER A 120 -13.34 -8.82 16.85
N GLY A 121 -12.75 -8.40 15.73
CA GLY A 121 -13.17 -8.78 14.38
C GLY A 121 -14.35 -7.98 13.80
N ALA A 122 -14.82 -6.96 14.52
CA ALA A 122 -15.94 -6.10 14.13
C ALA A 122 -15.65 -5.28 12.86
N GLY A 123 -16.73 -4.71 12.31
CA GLY A 123 -16.68 -3.74 11.21
C GLY A 123 -15.85 -2.52 11.57
N SER A 124 -15.27 -1.88 10.56
CA SER A 124 -14.26 -0.83 10.77
C SER A 124 -13.89 -0.15 9.47
N THR A 125 -13.51 1.12 9.57
CA THR A 125 -13.04 1.93 8.43
C THR A 125 -11.60 2.35 8.68
N VAL A 126 -10.75 2.22 7.68
CA VAL A 126 -9.36 2.71 7.70
C VAL A 126 -9.07 3.51 6.44
N THR A 127 -8.32 4.60 6.58
CA THR A 127 -7.85 5.39 5.45
C THR A 127 -6.39 5.07 5.15
N LEU A 128 -6.07 4.70 3.91
CA LEU A 128 -4.71 4.66 3.38
C LEU A 128 -4.39 6.00 2.70
N ALA A 129 -3.32 6.64 3.14
CA ALA A 129 -2.75 7.87 2.56
C ALA A 129 -1.31 7.65 2.06
N GLY A 130 -0.80 8.60 1.28
CA GLY A 130 0.54 8.55 0.66
C GLY A 130 0.44 8.29 -0.85
N GLY A 131 1.31 7.42 -1.38
CA GLY A 131 1.34 7.04 -2.80
C GLY A 131 1.37 5.54 -3.00
N VAL A 132 0.67 5.04 -4.02
CA VAL A 132 0.62 3.61 -4.37
C VAL A 132 1.06 3.41 -5.82
N THR A 133 1.95 2.46 -6.05
CA THR A 133 2.38 2.03 -7.39
C THR A 133 2.02 0.56 -7.62
N LEU A 134 1.33 0.27 -8.71
CA LEU A 134 1.03 -1.09 -9.17
C LEU A 134 2.08 -1.55 -10.19
N THR A 135 2.90 -2.53 -9.83
CA THR A 135 3.96 -3.04 -10.72
C THR A 135 3.37 -3.80 -11.91
N ASN A 136 3.94 -3.61 -13.10
CA ASN A 136 3.47 -4.25 -14.34
C ASN A 136 3.47 -5.79 -14.22
N GLY A 137 2.48 -6.44 -14.84
CA GLY A 137 2.35 -7.90 -14.84
C GLY A 137 1.93 -8.50 -13.49
N SER A 138 1.70 -7.68 -12.46
CA SER A 138 1.25 -8.14 -11.14
C SER A 138 -0.26 -8.13 -10.97
N SER A 139 -0.76 -9.03 -10.12
CA SER A 139 -2.14 -9.14 -9.67
C SER A 139 -2.29 -8.54 -8.26
N ASN A 140 -2.41 -7.21 -8.18
CA ASN A 140 -2.43 -6.51 -6.90
C ASN A 140 -3.84 -6.50 -6.31
N ARG A 141 -3.94 -6.44 -4.97
CA ARG A 141 -5.21 -6.56 -4.27
C ARG A 141 -5.47 -5.45 -3.26
N VAL A 142 -6.71 -4.98 -3.27
CA VAL A 142 -7.35 -4.24 -2.18
C VAL A 142 -8.45 -5.13 -1.61
N ASN A 143 -8.17 -5.77 -0.48
CA ASN A 143 -9.07 -6.71 0.17
C ASN A 143 -9.79 -6.04 1.33
N THR A 144 -11.07 -5.75 1.15
CA THR A 144 -11.90 -5.09 2.15
C THR A 144 -12.18 -5.96 3.38
N GLY A 145 -11.84 -7.26 3.34
CA GLY A 145 -12.15 -8.20 4.40
C GLY A 145 -13.60 -8.68 4.31
N THR A 146 -14.33 -8.66 5.43
CA THR A 146 -15.72 -9.11 5.51
C THR A 146 -16.70 -7.94 5.43
N ALA A 147 -18.00 -8.23 5.36
CA ALA A 147 -19.06 -7.23 5.44
C ALA A 147 -18.91 -6.30 6.66
N GLY A 148 -19.24 -5.02 6.46
CA GLY A 148 -19.10 -3.97 7.48
C GLY A 148 -17.69 -3.38 7.62
N ARG A 149 -16.74 -3.78 6.76
CA ARG A 149 -15.39 -3.20 6.73
C ARG A 149 -15.18 -2.33 5.51
N GLU A 150 -14.36 -1.31 5.69
CA GLU A 150 -14.12 -0.29 4.66
C GLU A 150 -12.63 0.08 4.57
N ILE A 151 -12.14 0.27 3.35
CA ILE A 151 -10.84 0.88 3.07
C ILE A 151 -11.09 2.13 2.26
N ILE A 152 -10.69 3.27 2.80
CA ILE A 152 -10.63 4.53 2.06
C ILE A 152 -9.22 4.67 1.50
N VAL A 153 -9.06 4.60 0.18
CA VAL A 153 -7.79 4.86 -0.51
C VAL A 153 -7.76 6.33 -0.92
N SER A 154 -7.22 7.16 -0.04
CA SER A 154 -6.95 8.58 -0.32
C SER A 154 -5.66 8.80 -1.10
N ALA A 155 -4.76 7.81 -1.08
CA ALA A 155 -3.55 7.79 -1.89
C ALA A 155 -3.87 7.72 -3.38
N GLY A 156 -3.12 8.45 -4.20
CA GLY A 156 -3.15 8.28 -5.65
C GLY A 156 -2.46 6.98 -6.06
N ILE A 157 -3.06 6.26 -7.01
CA ILE A 157 -2.56 4.98 -7.53
C ILE A 157 -2.01 5.19 -8.96
N THR A 158 -0.78 4.73 -9.18
CA THR A 158 -0.08 4.80 -10.49
C THR A 158 0.49 3.43 -10.89
N GLY A 159 1.16 3.35 -12.05
CA GLY A 159 1.77 2.11 -12.56
C GLY A 159 0.91 1.40 -13.61
N GLY A 160 1.27 0.18 -14.00
CA GLY A 160 0.53 -0.57 -15.03
C GLY A 160 0.13 -1.99 -14.61
N GLY A 161 0.33 -2.34 -13.34
CA GLY A 161 -0.21 -3.56 -12.76
C GLY A 161 -1.73 -3.56 -12.69
N SER A 162 -2.32 -4.76 -12.72
CA SER A 162 -3.76 -4.92 -12.51
C SER A 162 -4.14 -4.72 -11.04
N LEU A 163 -5.39 -4.33 -10.81
CA LEU A 163 -5.98 -4.15 -9.49
C LEU A 163 -7.21 -5.04 -9.33
N THR A 164 -7.21 -5.88 -8.30
CA THR A 164 -8.40 -6.60 -7.86
C THR A 164 -8.91 -5.99 -6.56
N VAL A 165 -10.18 -5.59 -6.55
CA VAL A 165 -10.90 -5.22 -5.32
C VAL A 165 -11.70 -6.44 -4.89
N SER A 166 -11.53 -6.86 -3.64
CA SER A 166 -12.12 -8.09 -3.12
C SER A 166 -12.59 -8.00 -1.68
N GLY A 167 -13.14 -9.11 -1.18
CA GLY A 167 -13.68 -9.27 0.17
C GLY A 167 -15.21 -9.37 0.16
N GLY A 168 -15.83 -8.70 1.12
CA GLY A 168 -17.28 -8.49 1.21
C GLY A 168 -17.65 -7.11 1.78
N GLY A 169 -16.68 -6.19 1.84
CA GLY A 169 -16.84 -4.83 2.32
C GLY A 169 -16.66 -3.78 1.21
N ASN A 170 -16.29 -2.56 1.60
CA ASN A 170 -16.29 -1.41 0.71
C ASN A 170 -14.87 -0.84 0.51
N ALA A 171 -14.47 -0.61 -0.73
CA ALA A 171 -13.28 0.18 -1.07
C ALA A 171 -13.72 1.52 -1.66
N PHE A 172 -13.25 2.63 -1.07
CA PHE A 172 -13.52 3.99 -1.54
C PHE A 172 -12.24 4.60 -2.09
N PHE A 173 -12.15 4.78 -3.39
CA PHE A 173 -11.04 5.45 -4.04
C PHE A 173 -11.34 6.95 -4.10
N GLN A 174 -10.48 7.75 -3.46
CA GLN A 174 -10.61 9.21 -3.38
C GLN A 174 -9.38 9.94 -3.92
N GLY A 175 -8.22 9.29 -3.98
CA GLY A 175 -7.03 9.82 -4.62
C GLY A 175 -7.11 9.80 -6.14
N THR A 176 -6.36 10.68 -6.81
CA THR A 176 -6.26 10.69 -8.27
C THR A 176 -5.50 9.46 -8.76
N ASN A 177 -6.12 8.66 -9.61
CA ASN A 177 -5.58 7.40 -10.09
C ASN A 177 -5.21 7.50 -11.57
N ASN A 178 -3.97 7.13 -11.90
CA ASN A 178 -3.43 7.13 -13.26
C ASN A 178 -2.74 5.81 -13.62
N PHE A 179 -3.15 4.71 -12.97
CA PHE A 179 -2.67 3.38 -13.33
C PHE A 179 -3.37 2.88 -14.60
N THR A 180 -2.64 2.12 -15.43
CA THR A 180 -3.12 1.68 -16.76
C THR A 180 -3.59 0.22 -16.82
N GLY A 181 -3.34 -0.55 -15.77
CA GLY A 181 -3.80 -1.94 -15.67
C GLY A 181 -5.32 -2.06 -15.54
N THR A 182 -5.84 -3.28 -15.72
CA THR A 182 -7.27 -3.59 -15.57
C THR A 182 -7.71 -3.55 -14.11
N THR A 183 -8.99 -3.25 -13.88
CA THR A 183 -9.62 -3.41 -12.56
C THR A 183 -10.61 -4.57 -12.57
N THR A 184 -10.55 -5.43 -11.55
CA THR A 184 -11.53 -6.51 -11.35
C THR A 184 -12.18 -6.37 -9.98
N LEU A 185 -13.50 -6.41 -9.93
CA LEU A 185 -14.28 -6.52 -8.69
C LEU A 185 -14.63 -7.99 -8.47
N SER A 186 -14.32 -8.53 -7.31
CA SER A 186 -14.56 -9.94 -6.97
C SER A 186 -15.03 -10.10 -5.52
N GLY A 187 -15.69 -11.22 -5.20
CA GLY A 187 -16.16 -11.52 -3.84
C GLY A 187 -17.53 -10.90 -3.52
N THR A 188 -18.50 -11.74 -3.19
CA THR A 188 -19.87 -11.33 -2.92
C THR A 188 -19.95 -10.27 -1.83
N GLY A 189 -20.70 -9.18 -2.10
CA GLY A 189 -20.83 -8.04 -1.20
C GLY A 189 -19.75 -6.98 -1.37
N THR A 190 -18.69 -7.24 -2.16
CA THR A 190 -17.66 -6.25 -2.45
C THR A 190 -18.24 -5.07 -3.23
N ARG A 191 -17.93 -3.86 -2.77
CA ARG A 191 -18.18 -2.63 -3.51
C ARG A 191 -16.89 -1.85 -3.71
N ALA A 192 -16.63 -1.44 -4.95
CA ALA A 192 -15.66 -0.38 -5.24
C ALA A 192 -16.41 0.91 -5.56
N GLN A 193 -16.06 1.99 -4.89
CA GLN A 193 -16.64 3.31 -5.12
C GLN A 193 -15.55 4.32 -5.47
N TYR A 194 -15.75 5.01 -6.58
CA TYR A 194 -14.91 6.10 -7.06
C TYR A 194 -15.59 7.42 -6.72
N ALA A 195 -15.10 8.12 -5.70
CA ALA A 195 -15.86 9.16 -4.99
C ALA A 195 -15.48 10.61 -5.36
N THR A 196 -14.48 10.80 -6.22
CA THR A 196 -14.00 12.13 -6.65
C THR A 196 -13.61 12.13 -8.13
N VAL A 197 -13.55 13.31 -8.75
CA VAL A 197 -13.03 13.45 -10.12
C VAL A 197 -11.58 12.95 -10.16
N GLY A 198 -11.26 12.11 -11.15
CA GLY A 198 -9.94 11.50 -11.30
C GLY A 198 -9.70 10.29 -10.37
N SER A 199 -10.64 9.91 -9.50
CA SER A 199 -10.50 8.69 -8.70
C SER A 199 -10.65 7.43 -9.52
N MET A 200 -11.34 7.44 -10.65
CA MET A 200 -11.30 6.33 -11.59
C MET A 200 -10.07 6.50 -12.49
N SER A 201 -9.21 5.49 -12.57
CA SER A 201 -8.11 5.52 -13.54
C SER A 201 -8.61 5.30 -14.95
N SER A 202 -7.79 5.65 -15.95
CA SER A 202 -8.04 5.38 -17.37
C SER A 202 -7.90 3.88 -17.74
N SER A 203 -8.26 2.97 -16.83
CA SER A 203 -8.19 1.53 -17.04
C SER A 203 -8.96 1.13 -18.30
N SER A 204 -8.33 0.35 -19.19
CA SER A 204 -8.97 -0.09 -20.44
C SER A 204 -10.15 -1.04 -20.22
N ALA A 205 -10.30 -1.61 -19.02
CA ALA A 205 -11.46 -2.40 -18.62
C ALA A 205 -11.65 -2.45 -17.09
N ILE A 206 -12.90 -2.27 -16.65
CA ILE A 206 -13.36 -2.65 -15.32
C ILE A 206 -14.27 -3.87 -15.46
N THR A 207 -13.88 -4.99 -14.84
CA THR A 207 -14.70 -6.20 -14.79
C THR A 207 -15.46 -6.24 -13.47
N VAL A 208 -16.79 -6.23 -13.53
CA VAL A 208 -17.67 -6.35 -12.36
C VAL A 208 -18.09 -7.82 -12.20
N GLY A 209 -17.51 -8.51 -11.22
CA GLY A 209 -17.84 -9.92 -10.94
C GLY A 209 -19.22 -10.10 -10.30
N THR A 210 -19.74 -11.32 -10.34
CA THR A 210 -21.04 -11.68 -9.75
C THR A 210 -21.13 -11.30 -8.27
N GLY A 211 -22.22 -10.62 -7.89
CA GLY A 211 -22.47 -10.20 -6.50
C GLY A 211 -21.57 -9.06 -6.02
N THR A 212 -20.87 -8.38 -6.93
CA THR A 212 -20.10 -7.16 -6.64
C THR A 212 -20.82 -5.93 -7.17
N SER A 213 -20.42 -4.75 -6.71
CA SER A 213 -20.97 -3.47 -7.19
C SER A 213 -19.89 -2.45 -7.49
N LEU A 214 -20.09 -1.71 -8.58
CA LEU A 214 -19.31 -0.54 -8.95
C LEU A 214 -20.13 0.71 -8.66
N GLY A 215 -19.62 1.59 -7.81
CA GLY A 215 -20.18 2.91 -7.55
C GLY A 215 -19.32 3.99 -8.20
N ILE A 216 -19.94 4.91 -8.94
CA ILE A 216 -19.29 6.10 -9.48
C ILE A 216 -20.01 7.30 -8.89
N ASN A 217 -19.32 8.05 -8.04
CA ASN A 217 -19.78 9.30 -7.46
C ASN A 217 -18.77 10.41 -7.74
N ALA A 218 -18.27 10.45 -8.98
CA ALA A 218 -17.53 11.59 -9.49
C ALA A 218 -18.56 12.58 -10.05
N GLY A 219 -18.52 13.85 -9.64
CA GLY A 219 -19.34 14.87 -10.29
C GLY A 219 -19.06 14.87 -11.80
N GLY A 220 -20.09 14.61 -12.63
CA GLY A 220 -19.95 14.48 -14.08
C GLY A 220 -20.93 13.49 -14.70
N ALA A 221 -20.87 13.33 -16.03
CA ALA A 221 -21.62 12.29 -16.75
C ALA A 221 -20.79 11.01 -16.83
N GLY A 222 -21.35 9.88 -16.40
CA GLY A 222 -20.78 8.56 -16.66
C GLY A 222 -21.31 8.03 -17.99
N GLU A 223 -20.43 7.72 -18.94
CA GLU A 223 -20.82 7.03 -20.17
C GLU A 223 -20.49 5.55 -20.03
N PHE A 224 -21.52 4.71 -20.04
CA PHE A 224 -21.36 3.27 -20.14
C PHE A 224 -21.58 2.88 -21.60
N THR A 225 -20.53 2.42 -22.28
CA THR A 225 -20.61 1.94 -23.67
C THR A 225 -20.53 0.42 -23.69
N GLY A 226 -21.57 -0.25 -24.18
CA GLY A 226 -21.57 -1.71 -24.35
C GLY A 226 -22.93 -2.25 -24.78
N ALA A 227 -22.93 -3.32 -25.58
CA ALA A 227 -24.15 -3.94 -26.13
C ALA A 227 -25.01 -4.69 -25.09
N ASN A 228 -24.56 -4.80 -23.84
CA ASN A 228 -25.20 -5.57 -22.78
C ASN A 228 -25.34 -4.74 -21.49
N ILE A 229 -25.81 -3.50 -21.60
CA ILE A 229 -26.30 -2.73 -20.46
C ILE A 229 -27.80 -2.97 -20.41
N GLY A 230 -28.21 -3.89 -19.52
CA GLY A 230 -29.61 -4.24 -19.26
C GLY A 230 -30.03 -3.81 -17.87
#